data_AF-W2HKK9-F1
#
_entry.id   AF-W2HKK9-F1
#
_cell.length_a   1.000
_cell.length_b   1.000
_cell.length_c   1.000
_cell.angle_alpha   90.00
_cell.angle_beta   90.00
_cell.angle_gamma   90.00
#
_symmetry.space_group_name_H-M   'P 1'
#
loop_
_entity.id
_entity.type
_entity.pdbx_description
1 polymer ?
#
loop_
_entity_poly.entity_id
_entity_poly.type
_entity_poly.pdbx_seq_one_letter_code
_entity_poly.pdbx_strand_id
1 'polypeptide(L)' 'MKLPIAILAVGLSTTVITGTEFCGEWNSTETSDYILYNNLWGAFDDPNGSQCTGLDSVDGSTIAWHMRYNWAGTPYQ' A
#
# COMPACT_ATOMS: atom_id res chain seq x y z
N MET A 1 -4.42 38.91 -37.58
CA MET A 1 -3.72 38.49 -36.36
C MET A 1 -4.26 37.11 -35.97
N LYS A 2 -3.46 36.04 -36.09
CA LYS A 2 -3.84 34.67 -35.70
C LYS A 2 -3.01 34.31 -34.47
N LEU A 3 -3.64 34.16 -33.31
CA LEU A 3 -2.98 33.62 -32.12
C LEU A 3 -3.05 32.09 -32.14
N PRO A 4 -1.95 31.36 -31.87
CA PRO A 4 -2.01 29.93 -31.65
C PRO A 4 -2.40 29.64 -30.19
N ILE A 5 -3.36 28.75 -30.01
CA ILE A 5 -3.72 28.18 -28.70
C ILE A 5 -2.71 27.07 -28.42
N ALA A 6 -1.86 27.27 -27.42
CA ALA A 6 -0.97 26.22 -26.90
C ALA A 6 -1.70 25.48 -25.77
N ILE A 7 -1.93 24.18 -25.97
CA ILE A 7 -2.49 23.29 -24.95
C ILE A 7 -1.32 22.77 -24.11
N LEU A 8 -1.22 23.21 -22.85
CA LEU A 8 -0.30 22.62 -21.88
C LEU A 8 -0.95 21.37 -21.29
N ALA A 9 -0.48 20.19 -21.72
CA ALA A 9 -0.75 18.94 -21.03
C ALA A 9 0.15 18.87 -19.79
N VAL A 10 -0.42 19.09 -18.61
CA VAL A 10 0.26 18.82 -17.33
C VAL A 10 0.23 17.31 -17.12
N GLY A 11 1.36 16.63 -17.35
CA GLY A 11 1.50 15.22 -17.00
C GLY A 11 1.58 15.08 -15.49
N LEU A 12 0.60 14.41 -14.88
CA LEU A 12 0.72 13.93 -13.50
C LEU A 12 1.75 12.80 -13.49
N SER A 13 2.98 13.11 -13.07
CA SER A 13 3.98 12.08 -12.78
C SER A 13 3.65 11.45 -11.43
N THR A 14 2.93 10.32 -11.45
CA THR A 14 2.77 9.50 -10.25
C THR A 14 4.09 8.78 -9.97
N THR A 15 4.84 9.27 -9.00
CA THR A 15 6.03 8.58 -8.49
C THR A 15 5.56 7.32 -7.77
N VAL A 16 5.63 6.16 -8.43
CA VAL A 16 5.41 4.86 -7.79
C VAL A 16 6.67 4.58 -6.96
N ILE A 17 6.60 4.80 -5.66
CA ILE A 17 7.59 4.30 -4.72
C ILE A 17 7.11 2.89 -4.40
N THR A 18 7.60 1.86 -5.11
CA THR A 18 7.34 0.49 -4.67
C THR A 18 8.07 0.30 -3.34
N GLY A 19 7.42 0.60 -2.23
CA GLY A 19 7.91 0.28 -0.91
C GLY A 19 8.11 -1.23 -0.86
N THR A 20 9.27 -1.66 -0.38
CA THR A 20 9.53 -3.08 -0.12
C THR A 20 8.41 -3.64 0.75
N GLU A 21 7.74 -4.69 0.27
CA GLU A 21 6.72 -5.42 1.05
C GLU A 21 7.30 -5.83 2.41
N PHE A 22 6.49 -5.75 3.44
CA PHE A 22 6.80 -6.26 4.78
C PHE A 22 5.79 -7.34 5.18
N CYS A 23 6.31 -8.47 5.65
CA CYS A 23 5.51 -9.67 5.91
C CYS A 23 5.48 -10.09 7.38
N GLY A 24 6.21 -9.39 8.26
CA GLY A 24 6.23 -9.70 9.69
C GLY A 24 4.89 -9.38 10.37
N GLU A 25 4.56 -10.13 11.41
CA GLU A 25 3.28 -10.06 12.14
C GLU A 25 2.91 -8.64 12.57
N TRP A 26 3.88 -7.92 13.11
CA TRP A 26 3.72 -6.56 13.67
C TRP A 26 4.49 -5.49 12.90
N ASN A 27 4.97 -5.83 11.70
CA ASN A 27 5.69 -4.86 10.89
C ASN A 27 4.75 -3.75 10.43
N SER A 28 5.30 -2.55 10.32
CA SER A 28 4.61 -1.38 9.83
C SER A 28 5.56 -0.47 9.06
N THR A 29 4.97 0.49 8.34
CA THR A 29 5.67 1.64 7.81
C THR A 29 4.89 2.91 8.16
N GLU A 30 5.61 3.99 8.46
CA GLU A 30 5.02 5.27 8.82
C GLU A 30 5.12 6.25 7.65
N THR A 31 4.07 7.04 7.47
CA THR A 31 4.02 8.22 6.59
C THR A 31 3.80 9.45 7.47
N SER A 32 3.68 10.64 6.87
CA SER A 32 3.37 11.86 7.65
C SER A 32 2.08 11.72 8.46
N ASP A 33 1.04 11.13 7.85
CA ASP A 33 -0.32 11.19 8.39
C ASP A 33 -0.88 9.80 8.77
N TYR A 34 -0.19 8.72 8.37
CA TYR A 34 -0.66 7.34 8.54
C TYR A 34 0.46 6.43 9.01
N ILE A 35 0.09 5.43 9.81
CA ILE A 35 0.89 4.23 10.02
C ILE A 35 0.19 3.06 9.35
N LEU A 36 0.87 2.41 8.40
CA LEU A 36 0.37 1.23 7.70
C LEU A 36 0.94 -0.01 8.38
N TYR A 37 0.09 -0.81 9.02
CA TYR A 37 0.46 -2.04 9.72
C TYR A 37 0.13 -3.28 8.89
N ASN A 38 0.94 -4.34 9.01
CA ASN A 38 0.58 -5.67 8.50
C ASN A 38 -0.46 -6.32 9.42
N ASN A 39 -0.27 -6.18 10.74
CA ASN A 39 -1.21 -6.52 11.80
C ASN A 39 -1.80 -7.94 11.69
N LEU A 40 -0.95 -8.96 11.77
CA LEU A 40 -1.36 -10.36 11.67
C LEU A 40 -1.78 -10.94 13.03
N TRP A 41 -2.62 -10.22 13.78
CA TRP A 41 -3.01 -10.56 15.16
C TRP A 41 -3.64 -11.96 15.31
N GLY A 42 -4.24 -12.49 14.24
CA GLY A 42 -4.87 -13.81 14.18
C GLY A 42 -4.05 -14.86 13.44
N ALA A 43 -2.78 -14.60 13.11
CA ALA A 43 -1.95 -15.54 12.33
C ALA A 43 -1.77 -16.90 13.03
N PHE A 44 -1.88 -16.95 14.35
CA PHE A 44 -1.77 -18.18 15.13
C PHE A 44 -2.89 -19.20 14.82
N ASP A 45 -4.05 -18.75 14.32
CA ASP A 45 -5.16 -19.63 13.94
C ASP A 45 -4.89 -20.42 12.65
N ASP A 46 -4.00 -19.92 11.78
CA ASP A 46 -3.56 -20.60 10.56
C ASP A 46 -2.03 -20.53 10.43
N PRO A 47 -1.29 -21.47 11.05
CA PRO A 47 0.17 -21.48 11.05
C PRO A 47 0.83 -21.60 9.67
N ASN A 48 0.08 -21.97 8.63
CA ASN A 48 0.59 -22.07 7.25
C ASN A 48 0.21 -20.87 6.39
N GLY A 49 -0.62 -19.97 6.92
CA GLY A 49 -1.00 -18.78 6.21
C GLY A 49 0.09 -17.69 6.27
N SER A 50 -0.06 -16.70 5.41
CA SER A 50 0.92 -15.63 5.26
C SER A 50 0.26 -14.38 4.71
N GLN A 51 0.85 -13.22 5.01
CA GLN A 51 0.44 -11.94 4.46
C GLN A 51 1.61 -10.96 4.42
N CYS A 52 1.72 -10.24 3.32
CA CYS A 52 2.65 -9.15 3.12
C CYS A 52 1.88 -7.88 2.73
N THR A 53 2.29 -6.76 3.30
CA THR A 53 1.71 -5.43 3.04
C THR A 53 2.80 -4.53 2.45
N GLY A 54 2.42 -3.65 1.52
CA GLY A 54 3.34 -2.71 0.89
C GLY A 54 2.69 -1.35 0.67
N LEU A 55 3.49 -0.29 0.84
CA LEU A 55 3.10 1.08 0.52
C LEU A 55 3.55 1.41 -0.92
N ASP A 56 2.61 1.83 -1.77
CA ASP A 56 2.87 2.08 -3.20
C ASP A 56 3.17 3.55 -3.52
N SER A 57 2.53 4.49 -2.81
CA SER A 57 2.78 5.91 -2.96
C SER A 57 2.17 6.73 -1.82
N VAL A 58 2.73 7.92 -1.59
CA VAL A 58 2.18 8.95 -0.70
C VAL A 58 2.07 10.26 -1.49
N ASP A 59 0.87 10.84 -1.53
CA ASP A 59 0.60 12.16 -2.11
C ASP A 59 -0.20 13.00 -1.11
N GLY A 60 0.51 13.89 -0.40
CA GLY A 60 -0.05 14.63 0.73
C GLY A 60 -0.64 13.68 1.77
N SER A 61 -1.92 13.86 2.08
CA SER A 61 -2.69 13.02 3.01
C SER A 61 -3.41 11.86 2.30
N THR A 62 -2.97 11.44 1.12
CA THR A 62 -3.50 10.27 0.40
C THR A 62 -2.41 9.23 0.24
N ILE A 63 -2.70 7.98 0.60
CA ILE A 63 -1.79 6.85 0.40
C ILE A 63 -2.40 5.82 -0.54
N ALA A 64 -1.57 5.20 -1.36
CA ALA A 64 -1.89 3.97 -2.08
C ALA A 64 -1.05 2.83 -1.48
N TRP A 65 -1.68 1.69 -1.29
CA TRP A 65 -1.06 0.52 -0.68
C TRP A 65 -1.70 -0.76 -1.21
N HIS A 66 -1.00 -1.87 -1.03
CA HIS A 66 -1.47 -3.19 -1.38
C HIS A 66 -1.19 -4.20 -0.27
N MET A 67 -1.87 -5.33 -0.38
CA MET A 67 -1.66 -6.50 0.45
C MET A 67 -1.81 -7.74 -0.40
N ARG A 68 -0.93 -8.72 -0.20
CA ARG A 68 -1.12 -10.09 -0.68
C ARG A 68 -1.14 -11.05 0.49
N TYR A 69 -2.04 -12.02 0.45
CA TYR A 69 -2.21 -13.00 1.52
C TYR A 69 -2.52 -14.38 0.96
N ASN A 70 -2.26 -15.38 1.80
CA ASN A 70 -2.73 -16.75 1.65
C ASN A 70 -3.16 -17.21 3.04
N TRP A 71 -4.46 -17.34 3.28
CA TRP A 71 -5.02 -17.86 4.52
C TRP A 71 -6.01 -18.97 4.17
N ALA A 72 -5.84 -20.15 4.75
CA ALA A 72 -6.78 -21.26 4.61
C ALA A 72 -8.08 -21.01 5.40
N GLY A 73 -7.99 -20.17 6.43
CA GLY A 73 -9.09 -19.86 7.33
C GLY A 73 -9.33 -20.95 8.37
N THR A 74 -9.93 -20.58 9.49
CA THR A 74 -10.61 -21.53 10.39
C THR A 74 -12.08 -21.12 10.55
N PRO A 75 -12.98 -22.02 11.02
CA PRO A 75 -14.37 -21.65 11.30
C PRO A 75 -14.56 -20.58 12.39
N TYR A 76 -13.49 -20.20 13.08
CA TYR A 76 -13.49 -19.24 14.19
C TYR A 76 -12.92 -17.86 13.79
N GLN A 77 -12.51 -17.71 12.53
CA GLN A 77 -12.18 -16.45 11.87
C GLN A 77 -13.38 -15.92 11.09
#